data_AF-A0A1L5KUC0-F1
#
_entry.id   AF-A0A1L5KUC0-F1
#
_cell.length_a   1.000
_cell.length_b   1.000
_cell.length_c   1.000
_cell.angle_alpha   90.00
_cell.angle_beta   90.00
_cell.angle_gamma   90.00
#
_symmetry.space_group_name_H-M   'P 1'
#
loop_
_entity.id
_entity.type
_entity.pdbx_description
1 polymer ?
#
loop_
_entity_poly.entity_id
_entity_poly.type
_entity_poly.pdbx_seq_one_letter_code
_entity_poly.pdbx_strand_id
1 'polypeptide(L)'
;MKRSLFLPSTSVLTLILTLFLLLISARTASQEAMASRIAPDILRFHVLAASNSSKDQTLKLGVRDTILSVIQSSAPKNASKPQLERWIAQHRSQLICAAENWLSSQDAPAPVSLSLTRDYFPTKTYGQASFPCGVYDAVRVTIGNGKGRNWWCVLYPSLCLTDSLTATVPDRSRSQLAHMMDSKDYETIFHEPPKVEIRFRLLDLITGADS
;
A
#
# COMPACT_ATOMS: atom_id res chain seq x y z
N MET A 1 12.16 -31.07 -48.76
CA MET A 1 11.16 -29.97 -48.72
C MET A 1 11.04 -29.46 -47.28
N LYS A 2 11.56 -28.26 -46.97
CA LYS A 2 11.31 -27.59 -45.68
C LYS A 2 10.04 -26.74 -45.85
N ARG A 3 8.94 -27.13 -45.24
CA ARG A 3 7.73 -26.29 -45.13
C ARG A 3 7.99 -25.24 -44.05
N SER A 4 8.19 -23.99 -44.45
CA SER A 4 8.19 -22.86 -43.52
C SER A 4 6.74 -22.61 -43.07
N LEU A 5 6.46 -22.84 -41.78
CA LEU A 5 5.21 -22.37 -41.18
C LEU A 5 5.28 -20.84 -41.06
N PHE A 6 4.59 -20.13 -41.96
CA PHE A 6 4.31 -18.71 -41.79
C PHE A 6 3.11 -18.57 -40.83
N LEU A 7 3.39 -18.36 -39.55
CA LEU A 7 2.36 -17.91 -38.60
C LEU A 7 1.96 -16.48 -38.99
N PRO A 8 0.67 -16.19 -39.22
CA PRO A 8 0.24 -14.84 -39.57
C PRO A 8 0.61 -13.89 -38.42
N SER A 9 1.03 -12.67 -38.74
CA SER A 9 1.52 -11.66 -37.79
C SER A 9 0.56 -11.45 -36.59
N THR A 10 -0.74 -11.59 -36.82
CA THR A 10 -1.80 -11.53 -35.78
C THR A 10 -1.75 -12.69 -34.78
N SER A 11 -1.37 -13.90 -35.20
CA SER A 11 -1.18 -15.06 -34.31
C SER A 11 0.06 -14.93 -33.44
N VAL A 12 1.11 -14.28 -33.93
CA VAL A 12 2.32 -14.00 -33.15
C VAL A 12 2.03 -12.95 -32.07
N LEU A 13 1.33 -11.87 -32.41
CA LEU A 13 0.96 -10.81 -31.46
C LEU A 13 0.04 -11.32 -30.35
N THR A 14 -0.95 -12.15 -30.70
CA THR A 14 -1.85 -12.78 -29.70
C THR A 14 -1.10 -13.75 -28.78
N LEU A 15 -0.13 -14.51 -29.27
CA LEU A 15 0.72 -15.37 -28.44
C LEU A 15 1.59 -14.56 -27.48
N ILE A 16 2.17 -13.44 -27.94
CA ILE A 16 2.97 -12.55 -27.09
C ILE A 16 2.11 -11.90 -26.00
N LEU A 17 0.92 -11.40 -26.37
CA LEU A 17 0.00 -10.78 -25.41
C LEU A 17 -0.49 -11.78 -24.37
N THR A 18 -0.86 -13.00 -24.79
CA THR A 18 -1.29 -14.06 -23.86
C THR A 18 -0.16 -14.48 -22.92
N LEU A 19 1.06 -14.67 -23.43
CA LEU A 19 2.23 -14.93 -22.59
C LEU A 19 2.47 -13.80 -21.59
N PHE A 20 2.38 -12.54 -22.02
CA PHE A 20 2.53 -11.38 -21.14
C PHE A 20 1.49 -11.35 -20.02
N LEU A 21 0.22 -11.61 -20.33
CA LEU A 21 -0.86 -11.67 -19.34
C LEU A 21 -0.69 -12.85 -18.36
N LEU A 22 -0.21 -13.99 -18.83
CA LEU A 22 0.12 -15.14 -17.98
C LEU A 22 1.26 -14.81 -17.01
N LEU A 23 2.30 -14.13 -17.50
CA LEU A 23 3.43 -13.69 -16.66
C LEU A 23 2.99 -12.69 -15.59
N ILE A 24 2.12 -11.73 -15.93
CA ILE A 24 1.54 -10.79 -14.94
C ILE A 24 0.72 -11.56 -13.91
N SER A 25 -0.17 -12.45 -14.34
CA SER A 25 -1.04 -13.21 -13.44
C SER A 25 -0.22 -14.08 -12.48
N ALA A 26 0.82 -14.75 -12.98
CA ALA A 26 1.73 -15.55 -12.16
C ALA A 26 2.48 -14.68 -11.13
N ARG A 27 2.90 -13.47 -11.50
CA ARG A 27 3.53 -12.52 -10.57
C ARG A 27 2.56 -12.04 -9.50
N THR A 28 1.34 -11.68 -9.88
CA THR A 28 0.30 -11.25 -8.92
C THR A 28 -0.04 -12.40 -7.95
N ALA A 29 -0.23 -13.61 -8.44
CA ALA A 29 -0.48 -14.78 -7.59
C ALA A 29 0.67 -15.05 -6.60
N SER A 30 1.93 -14.87 -7.04
CA SER A 30 3.09 -14.98 -6.17
C SER A 30 3.11 -13.91 -5.07
N GLN A 31 2.79 -12.66 -5.43
CA GLN A 31 2.67 -11.55 -4.48
C GLN A 31 1.54 -11.78 -3.48
N GLU A 32 0.37 -12.22 -3.93
CA GLU A 32 -0.77 -12.53 -3.05
C GLU A 32 -0.47 -13.71 -2.11
N ALA A 33 0.20 -14.75 -2.59
CA ALA A 33 0.64 -15.87 -1.77
C ALA A 33 1.64 -15.42 -0.69
N MET A 34 2.49 -14.45 -1.00
CA MET A 34 3.38 -13.83 -0.02
C MET A 34 2.61 -12.96 0.97
N ALA A 35 1.70 -12.10 0.48
CA ALA A 35 0.83 -11.29 1.31
C ALA A 35 0.05 -12.16 2.32
N SER A 36 -0.49 -13.31 1.88
CA SER A 36 -1.23 -14.22 2.75
C SER A 36 -0.41 -14.78 3.91
N ARG A 37 0.92 -14.90 3.78
CA ARG A 37 1.78 -15.37 4.87
C ARG A 37 2.06 -14.28 5.91
N ILE A 38 2.23 -13.04 5.45
CA ILE A 38 2.64 -11.92 6.30
C ILE A 38 1.44 -11.13 6.85
N ALA A 39 0.29 -11.16 6.18
CA ALA A 39 -0.91 -10.40 6.53
C ALA A 39 -1.40 -10.63 7.98
N PRO A 40 -1.32 -11.84 8.56
CA PRO A 40 -1.68 -12.06 9.95
C PRO A 40 -0.95 -11.16 10.95
N ASP A 41 0.29 -10.76 10.67
CA ASP A 41 1.13 -9.96 11.57
C ASP A 41 1.07 -8.45 11.26
N ILE A 42 0.38 -8.07 10.18
CA ILE A 42 0.34 -6.71 9.68
C ILE A 42 -1.05 -6.11 9.87
N LEU A 43 -1.11 -4.88 10.39
CA LEU A 43 -2.30 -4.04 10.35
C LEU A 43 -2.04 -2.86 9.42
N ARG A 44 -2.80 -2.77 8.34
CA ARG A 44 -2.70 -1.67 7.40
C ARG A 44 -3.58 -0.50 7.82
N PHE A 45 -3.29 0.67 7.29
CA PHE A 45 -4.09 1.87 7.46
C PHE A 45 -4.26 2.56 6.13
N HIS A 46 -5.48 2.97 5.83
CA HIS A 46 -5.73 3.74 4.63
C HIS A 46 -6.87 4.73 4.79
N VAL A 47 -6.74 5.83 4.07
CA VAL A 47 -7.70 6.95 4.12
C VAL A 47 -8.22 7.20 2.71
N LEU A 48 -9.54 7.20 2.56
CA LEU A 48 -10.25 7.56 1.34
C LEU A 48 -10.70 9.01 1.42
N ALA A 49 -10.28 9.82 0.45
CA ALA A 49 -10.72 11.20 0.33
C ALA A 49 -12.17 11.27 -0.20
N ALA A 50 -12.85 12.40 0.02
CA ALA A 50 -14.17 12.64 -0.53
C ALA A 50 -14.15 12.66 -2.08
N SER A 51 -13.13 13.27 -2.69
CA SER A 51 -12.90 13.29 -4.13
C SER A 51 -11.41 13.36 -4.50
N ASN A 52 -11.11 13.51 -5.81
CA ASN A 52 -9.76 13.67 -6.34
C ASN A 52 -9.31 15.14 -6.47
N SER A 53 -10.11 16.10 -6.00
CA SER A 53 -9.71 17.51 -5.98
C SER A 53 -8.46 17.71 -5.12
N SER A 54 -7.59 18.66 -5.46
CA SER A 54 -6.40 18.96 -4.67
C SER A 54 -6.76 19.29 -3.22
N LYS A 55 -7.88 20.02 -3.00
CA LYS A 55 -8.40 20.32 -1.65
C LYS A 55 -8.68 19.03 -0.85
N ASP A 56 -9.44 18.10 -1.41
CA ASP A 56 -9.80 16.86 -0.70
C ASP A 56 -8.61 15.94 -0.48
N GLN A 57 -7.64 15.96 -1.40
CA GLN A 57 -6.39 15.23 -1.23
C GLN A 57 -5.55 15.80 -0.08
N THR A 58 -5.51 17.12 0.09
CA THR A 58 -4.86 17.78 1.24
C THR A 58 -5.60 17.49 2.55
N LEU A 59 -6.94 17.63 2.57
CA LEU A 59 -7.75 17.35 3.75
C LEU A 59 -7.59 15.90 4.22
N LYS A 60 -7.49 14.94 3.28
CA LYS A 60 -7.17 13.54 3.60
C LYS A 60 -5.86 13.39 4.38
N LEU A 61 -4.81 14.13 4.01
CA LEU A 61 -3.52 14.04 4.70
C LEU A 61 -3.62 14.59 6.13
N GLY A 62 -4.37 15.67 6.34
CA GLY A 62 -4.58 16.20 7.69
C GLY A 62 -5.49 15.32 8.56
N VAL A 63 -6.53 14.69 7.99
CA VAL A 63 -7.32 13.66 8.71
C VAL A 63 -6.44 12.47 9.09
N ARG A 64 -5.59 12.00 8.17
CA ARG A 64 -4.59 10.97 8.45
C ARG A 64 -3.72 11.37 9.64
N ASP A 65 -3.14 12.56 9.60
CA ASP A 65 -2.20 13.03 10.64
C ASP A 65 -2.88 13.18 12.00
N THR A 66 -4.11 13.69 12.01
CA THR A 66 -4.93 13.82 13.21
C THR A 66 -5.19 12.46 13.85
N ILE A 67 -5.64 11.48 13.07
CA ILE A 67 -5.92 10.13 13.58
C ILE A 67 -4.65 9.43 14.06
N LEU A 68 -3.56 9.51 13.29
CA LEU A 68 -2.29 8.91 13.69
C LEU A 68 -1.73 9.54 14.96
N SER A 69 -1.87 10.85 15.15
CA SER A 69 -1.45 11.56 16.36
C SER A 69 -2.21 11.08 17.60
N VAL A 70 -3.53 10.90 17.50
CA VAL A 70 -4.35 10.37 18.61
C VAL A 70 -3.94 8.93 18.94
N ILE A 71 -3.75 8.08 17.92
CA ILE A 71 -3.27 6.70 18.14
C ILE A 71 -1.91 6.71 18.82
N GLN A 72 -0.96 7.51 18.34
CA GLN A 72 0.40 7.54 18.89
C GLN A 72 0.45 8.03 20.33
N SER A 73 -0.36 9.04 20.66
CA SER A 73 -0.38 9.64 22.00
C SER A 73 -1.14 8.81 23.03
N SER A 74 -2.20 8.10 22.60
CA SER A 74 -3.18 7.51 23.51
C SER A 74 -3.22 5.98 23.49
N ALA A 75 -2.73 5.33 22.42
CA ALA A 75 -2.69 3.88 22.36
C ALA A 75 -1.58 3.30 23.27
N PRO A 76 -1.73 2.07 23.77
CA PRO A 76 -0.70 1.44 24.59
C PRO A 76 0.62 1.31 23.84
N LYS A 77 1.71 1.85 24.41
CA LYS A 77 3.03 1.98 23.74
C LYS A 77 3.62 0.66 23.22
N ASN A 78 3.25 -0.48 23.80
CA ASN A 78 3.73 -1.82 23.45
C ASN A 78 2.58 -2.77 23.07
N ALA A 79 1.49 -2.23 22.52
CA ALA A 79 0.38 -3.05 22.04
C ALA A 79 0.84 -4.02 20.95
N SER A 80 0.44 -5.28 21.06
CA SER A 80 0.39 -6.22 19.93
C SER A 80 -0.68 -5.80 18.91
N LYS A 81 -0.64 -6.34 17.68
CA LYS A 81 -1.68 -6.09 16.67
C LYS A 81 -3.11 -6.28 17.23
N PRO A 82 -3.47 -7.41 17.88
CA PRO A 82 -4.82 -7.59 18.39
C PRO A 82 -5.18 -6.63 19.53
N GLN A 83 -4.19 -6.16 20.31
CA GLN A 83 -4.42 -5.14 21.34
C GLN A 83 -4.68 -3.78 20.72
N LEU A 84 -3.95 -3.43 19.66
CA LEU A 84 -4.15 -2.18 18.92
C LEU A 84 -5.51 -2.17 18.22
N GLU A 85 -5.90 -3.25 17.55
CA GLU A 85 -7.23 -3.37 16.92
C GLU A 85 -8.36 -3.19 17.94
N ARG A 86 -8.27 -3.86 19.09
CA ARG A 86 -9.24 -3.70 20.19
C ARG A 86 -9.30 -2.27 20.71
N TRP A 87 -8.14 -1.64 20.90
CA TRP A 87 -8.07 -0.25 21.34
C TRP A 87 -8.73 0.70 20.32
N ILE A 88 -8.45 0.52 19.03
CA ILE A 88 -9.06 1.30 17.94
C ILE A 88 -10.58 1.10 17.90
N ALA A 89 -11.05 -0.13 18.10
CA ALA A 89 -12.48 -0.41 18.15
C ALA A 89 -13.16 0.32 19.32
N GLN A 90 -12.56 0.31 20.50
CA GLN A 90 -13.07 0.97 21.70
C GLN A 90 -13.06 2.51 21.59
N HIS A 91 -12.03 3.07 20.94
CA HIS A 91 -11.84 4.52 20.80
C HIS A 91 -12.32 5.05 19.44
N ARG A 92 -13.07 4.24 18.68
CA ARG A 92 -13.53 4.58 17.31
C ARG A 92 -14.24 5.93 17.27
N SER A 93 -15.17 6.18 18.18
CA SER A 93 -15.93 7.43 18.23
C SER A 93 -15.05 8.65 18.51
N GLN A 94 -14.04 8.49 19.37
CA GLN A 94 -13.05 9.54 19.64
C GLN A 94 -12.22 9.87 18.39
N LEU A 95 -11.74 8.84 17.67
CA LEU A 95 -10.95 9.01 16.46
C LEU A 95 -11.75 9.71 15.34
N ILE A 96 -13.01 9.31 15.17
CA ILE A 96 -13.94 9.94 14.21
C ILE A 96 -14.17 11.40 14.59
N CYS A 97 -14.53 11.67 15.85
CA CYS A 97 -14.81 13.02 16.33
C CYS A 97 -13.59 13.94 16.19
N ALA A 98 -12.38 13.44 16.49
CA ALA A 98 -11.15 14.21 16.29
C ALA A 98 -10.94 14.60 14.82
N ALA A 99 -11.17 13.68 13.88
CA ALA A 99 -11.05 13.94 12.45
C ALA A 99 -12.13 14.92 11.95
N GLU A 100 -13.39 14.78 12.38
CA GLU A 100 -14.48 15.67 11.99
C GLU A 100 -14.32 17.08 12.56
N ASN A 101 -13.84 17.20 13.80
CA ASN A 101 -13.53 18.49 14.42
C ASN A 101 -12.39 19.18 13.68
N TRP A 102 -11.34 18.44 13.31
CA TRP A 102 -10.25 18.97 12.50
C TRP A 102 -10.75 19.46 11.13
N LEU A 103 -11.57 18.67 10.42
CA LEU A 103 -12.18 19.06 9.14
C LEU A 103 -13.03 20.34 9.26
N SER A 104 -13.81 20.44 10.33
CA SER A 104 -14.62 21.63 10.62
C SER A 104 -13.74 22.86 10.86
N SER A 105 -12.58 22.70 11.51
CA SER A 105 -11.62 23.78 11.71
C SER A 105 -10.89 24.21 10.43
N GLN A 106 -11.01 23.44 9.34
CA GLN A 106 -10.48 23.78 8.01
C GLN A 106 -11.56 24.34 7.07
N ASP A 107 -12.71 24.79 7.61
CA ASP A 107 -13.88 25.24 6.84
C ASP A 107 -14.34 24.20 5.79
N ALA A 108 -14.23 22.91 6.14
CA ALA A 108 -14.57 21.79 5.27
C ALA A 108 -15.22 20.64 6.06
N PRO A 109 -16.32 20.88 6.80
CA PRO A 109 -16.98 19.83 7.56
C PRO A 109 -17.46 18.71 6.63
N ALA A 110 -17.10 17.47 6.97
CA ALA A 110 -17.52 16.28 6.26
C ALA A 110 -17.61 15.10 7.23
N PRO A 111 -18.56 14.17 7.03
CA PRO A 111 -18.66 12.99 7.87
C PRO A 111 -17.44 12.10 7.67
N VAL A 112 -16.96 11.51 8.75
CA VAL A 112 -15.85 10.55 8.74
C VAL A 112 -16.33 9.22 9.28
N SER A 113 -16.02 8.14 8.58
CA SER A 113 -16.24 6.79 9.09
C SER A 113 -14.92 6.08 9.30
N LEU A 114 -14.84 5.28 10.36
CA LEU A 114 -13.69 4.43 10.65
C LEU A 114 -14.16 2.98 10.81
N SER A 115 -13.52 2.05 10.12
CA SER A 115 -13.83 0.62 10.15
C SER A 115 -12.57 -0.24 10.25
N LEU A 116 -12.68 -1.37 10.95
CA LEU A 116 -11.71 -2.45 10.93
C LEU A 116 -12.24 -3.49 9.93
N THR A 117 -11.51 -3.72 8.85
CA THR A 117 -11.96 -4.48 7.68
C THR A 117 -10.80 -5.30 7.10
N ARG A 118 -11.10 -6.20 6.17
CA ARG A 118 -10.11 -6.88 5.33
C ARG A 118 -10.18 -6.32 3.92
N ASP A 119 -9.09 -5.72 3.48
CA ASP A 119 -9.05 -4.95 2.25
C ASP A 119 -7.89 -5.37 1.36
N TYR A 120 -8.09 -5.23 0.05
CA TYR A 120 -7.04 -5.44 -0.93
C TYR A 120 -6.14 -4.21 -1.03
N PHE A 121 -4.83 -4.41 -0.85
CA PHE A 121 -3.81 -3.39 -1.01
C PHE A 121 -2.96 -3.69 -2.25
N PRO A 122 -2.59 -2.66 -3.05
CA PRO A 122 -1.52 -2.81 -4.02
C PRO A 122 -0.16 -2.90 -3.30
N THR A 123 0.87 -3.35 -4.02
CA THR A 123 2.24 -3.36 -3.52
C THR A 123 2.67 -1.95 -3.12
N LYS A 124 3.27 -1.81 -1.93
CA LYS A 124 3.76 -0.53 -1.40
C LYS A 124 5.13 -0.66 -0.77
N THR A 125 6.03 0.23 -1.18
CA THR A 125 7.40 0.33 -0.67
C THR A 125 7.51 1.51 0.28
N TYR A 126 8.14 1.28 1.44
CA TYR A 126 8.44 2.25 2.48
C TYR A 126 9.93 2.13 2.82
N GLY A 127 10.76 3.02 2.25
CA GLY A 127 12.22 2.89 2.35
C GLY A 127 12.70 1.56 1.79
N GLN A 128 13.39 0.78 2.62
CA GLN A 128 13.91 -0.56 2.28
C GLN A 128 12.85 -1.67 2.36
N ALA A 129 11.66 -1.42 2.90
CA ALA A 129 10.62 -2.44 3.06
C ALA A 129 9.57 -2.38 1.94
N SER A 130 9.26 -3.51 1.32
CA SER A 130 8.24 -3.66 0.29
C SER A 130 7.16 -4.63 0.74
N PHE A 131 5.91 -4.16 0.83
CA PHE A 131 4.76 -4.97 1.19
C PHE A 131 4.03 -5.41 -0.08
N PRO A 132 3.86 -6.72 -0.32
CA PRO A 132 3.24 -7.27 -1.52
C PRO A 132 1.76 -6.93 -1.64
N CYS A 133 1.22 -6.98 -2.86
CA CYS A 133 -0.22 -6.81 -3.06
C CYS A 133 -1.00 -8.02 -2.52
N GLY A 134 -2.16 -7.78 -1.92
CA GLY A 134 -3.00 -8.82 -1.35
C GLY A 134 -3.99 -8.29 -0.32
N VAL A 135 -4.67 -9.20 0.38
CA VAL A 135 -5.68 -8.86 1.40
C VAL A 135 -5.03 -8.77 2.78
N TYR A 136 -5.28 -7.67 3.49
CA TYR A 136 -4.77 -7.41 4.83
C TYR A 136 -5.87 -6.94 5.76
N ASP A 137 -5.69 -7.15 7.06
CA ASP A 137 -6.45 -6.42 8.07
C ASP A 137 -6.10 -4.94 7.99
N ALA A 138 -7.12 -4.08 8.02
CA ALA A 138 -6.99 -2.67 7.75
C ALA A 138 -7.89 -1.82 8.64
N VAL A 139 -7.33 -0.71 9.10
CA VAL A 139 -8.07 0.43 9.61
C VAL A 139 -8.39 1.33 8.42
N ARG A 140 -9.66 1.32 8.01
CA ARG A 140 -10.19 2.15 6.92
C ARG A 140 -10.84 3.40 7.46
N VAL A 141 -10.36 4.54 7.00
CA VAL A 141 -10.99 5.85 7.23
C VAL A 141 -11.56 6.37 5.92
N THR A 142 -12.85 6.67 5.91
CA THR A 142 -13.53 7.22 4.73
C THR A 142 -14.05 8.61 5.04
N ILE A 143 -13.63 9.61 4.26
CA ILE A 143 -14.11 10.99 4.35
C ILE A 143 -15.23 11.19 3.34
N GLY A 144 -16.38 11.66 3.78
CA GLY A 144 -17.56 11.82 2.95
C GLY A 144 -17.94 10.51 2.26
N ASN A 145 -18.14 10.57 0.94
CA ASN A 145 -18.52 9.41 0.12
C ASN A 145 -17.33 8.52 -0.31
N GLY A 146 -16.09 8.86 0.05
CA GLY A 146 -14.92 8.01 -0.23
C GLY A 146 -14.58 7.81 -1.71
N LYS A 147 -14.94 8.74 -2.60
CA LYS A 147 -14.73 8.59 -4.07
C LYS A 147 -13.32 9.01 -4.53
N GLY A 148 -12.51 9.55 -3.64
CA GLY A 148 -11.17 10.01 -3.92
C GLY A 148 -10.12 8.91 -3.86
N ARG A 149 -8.90 9.25 -4.28
CA ARG A 149 -7.73 8.37 -4.20
C ARG A 149 -7.43 7.96 -2.75
N ASN A 150 -7.04 6.70 -2.60
CA ASN A 150 -6.55 6.12 -1.36
C ASN A 150 -5.19 6.72 -0.95
N TRP A 151 -4.96 6.83 0.35
CA TRP A 151 -3.63 6.94 0.94
C TRP A 151 -3.35 5.67 1.76
N TRP A 152 -2.17 5.06 1.61
CA TRP A 152 -1.91 3.69 2.09
C TRP A 152 -0.70 3.62 3.03
N CYS A 153 -0.81 2.85 4.10
CA CYS A 153 0.25 2.70 5.10
C CYS A 153 0.20 1.38 5.90
N VAL A 154 1.32 1.01 6.55
CA VAL A 154 1.36 -0.01 7.61
C VAL A 154 1.31 0.65 8.99
N LEU A 155 0.20 0.44 9.71
CA LEU A 155 -0.02 0.97 11.05
C LEU A 155 0.62 0.10 12.13
N TYR A 156 0.57 -1.22 11.93
CA TYR A 156 1.30 -2.18 12.74
C TYR A 156 2.11 -3.12 11.83
N PRO A 157 3.43 -3.22 12.04
CA PRO A 157 4.26 -2.35 12.88
C PRO A 157 4.21 -0.88 12.42
N SER A 158 4.58 0.06 13.29
CA SER A 158 4.36 1.51 13.04
C SER A 158 5.30 2.08 11.97
N LEU A 159 4.87 2.03 10.69
CA LEU A 159 5.56 2.65 9.56
C LEU A 159 4.86 3.94 9.07
N CYS A 160 3.68 4.29 9.61
CA CYS A 160 2.92 5.48 9.18
C CYS A 160 3.46 6.83 9.62
N LEU A 161 4.43 6.82 10.53
CA LEU A 161 4.98 8.02 11.14
C LEU A 161 6.32 8.43 10.52
N THR A 162 6.90 7.57 9.69
CA THR A 162 8.13 7.87 8.98
C THR A 162 7.74 8.66 7.75
N ASP A 163 8.23 9.89 7.69
CA ASP A 163 7.95 10.80 6.59
C ASP A 163 8.23 10.05 5.28
N SER A 164 7.30 10.04 4.32
CA SER A 164 7.50 9.33 3.04
C SER A 164 8.73 9.82 2.26
N LEU A 165 9.34 10.91 2.72
CA LEU A 165 10.60 11.49 2.26
C LEU A 165 11.85 10.88 2.92
N THR A 166 11.72 10.34 4.14
CA THR A 166 12.80 9.59 4.81
C THR A 166 12.76 8.15 4.31
N ALA A 167 13.70 7.78 3.44
CA ALA A 167 13.79 6.47 2.80
C ALA A 167 14.18 5.31 3.75
N THR A 168 13.95 5.44 5.06
CA THR A 168 14.43 4.49 6.07
C THR A 168 13.31 4.01 6.97
N VAL A 169 13.20 2.70 7.16
CA VAL A 169 12.26 2.09 8.10
C VAL A 169 12.82 2.26 9.52
N PRO A 170 12.04 2.69 10.53
CA PRO A 170 12.53 2.85 11.89
C PRO A 170 13.07 1.54 12.48
N ASP A 171 14.19 1.60 13.21
CA ASP A 171 14.83 0.42 13.81
C ASP A 171 13.89 -0.40 14.68
N ARG A 172 13.03 0.27 15.45
CA ARG A 172 12.01 -0.40 16.26
C ARG A 172 11.06 -1.24 15.41
N SER A 173 10.58 -0.70 14.30
CA SER A 173 9.69 -1.41 13.38
C SER A 173 10.42 -2.56 12.68
N ARG A 174 11.71 -2.37 12.35
CA ARG A 174 12.57 -3.40 11.76
C ARG A 174 12.80 -4.59 12.71
N SER A 175 13.19 -4.32 13.96
CA SER A 175 13.36 -5.36 14.98
C SER A 175 12.05 -6.08 15.30
N GLN A 176 10.92 -5.34 15.30
CA GLN A 176 9.61 -5.92 15.53
C GLN A 176 9.20 -6.87 14.40
N LEU A 177 9.43 -6.48 13.14
CA LEU A 177 9.21 -7.36 11.98
C LEU A 177 10.09 -8.61 12.05
N ALA A 178 11.38 -8.45 12.37
CA ALA A 178 12.32 -9.58 12.47
C ALA A 178 11.94 -10.61 13.55
N HIS A 179 11.29 -10.16 14.63
CA HIS A 179 10.81 -11.05 15.70
C HIS A 179 9.46 -11.70 15.37
N MET A 180 8.58 -11.02 14.64
CA MET A 180 7.22 -11.50 14.35
C MET A 180 7.17 -12.47 13.18
N MET A 181 8.14 -12.39 12.27
CA MET A 181 8.11 -13.08 10.99
C MET A 181 9.23 -14.10 10.89
N ASP A 182 9.00 -15.14 10.09
CA ASP A 182 10.07 -16.05 9.69
C ASP A 182 11.16 -15.27 8.92
N SER A 183 12.42 -15.70 9.08
CA SER A 183 13.56 -15.03 8.45
C SER A 183 13.41 -14.90 6.93
N LYS A 184 12.78 -15.88 6.27
CA LYS A 184 12.57 -15.82 4.81
C LYS A 184 11.58 -14.72 4.42
N ASP A 185 10.49 -14.57 5.16
CA ASP A 185 9.47 -13.56 4.87
C ASP A 185 9.99 -12.15 5.25
N TYR A 186 10.77 -12.03 6.32
CA TYR A 186 11.46 -10.80 6.67
C TYR A 186 12.43 -10.35 5.57
N GLU A 187 13.33 -11.22 5.12
CA GLU A 187 14.26 -10.90 4.02
C GLU A 187 13.51 -10.49 2.75
N THR A 188 12.39 -11.17 2.46
CA THR A 188 11.58 -10.84 1.28
C THR A 188 10.97 -9.44 1.33
N ILE A 189 10.59 -8.95 2.53
CA ILE A 189 10.12 -7.57 2.70
C ILE A 189 11.27 -6.58 2.51
N PHE A 190 12.47 -6.89 3.02
CA PHE A 190 13.61 -5.96 3.02
C PHE A 190 14.56 -6.09 1.83
N HIS A 191 14.32 -7.03 0.92
CA HIS A 191 15.06 -7.13 -0.33
C HIS A 191 14.60 -6.04 -1.31
N GLU A 192 15.55 -5.21 -1.76
CA GLU A 192 15.32 -4.33 -2.89
C GLU A 192 15.00 -5.17 -4.14
N PRO A 193 13.86 -4.95 -4.82
CA PRO A 193 13.65 -5.56 -6.11
C PRO A 193 14.74 -5.04 -7.06
N PRO A 194 15.36 -5.92 -7.89
CA PRO A 194 16.36 -5.47 -8.84
C PRO A 194 15.78 -4.37 -9.72
N LYS A 195 16.50 -3.26 -9.86
CA LYS A 195 16.11 -2.13 -10.71
C LYS A 195 16.12 -2.59 -12.17
N VAL A 196 14.96 -2.97 -12.70
CA VAL A 196 14.82 -3.40 -14.10
C VAL A 196 14.74 -2.15 -14.97
N GLU A 197 15.86 -1.77 -15.59
CA GLU A 197 15.87 -0.77 -16.65
C GLU A 197 15.44 -1.41 -17.98
N ILE A 198 14.19 -1.16 -18.37
CA ILE A 198 13.67 -1.62 -19.66
C ILE A 198 14.13 -0.64 -20.74
N ARG A 199 15.20 -0.99 -21.46
CA ARG A 199 15.64 -0.28 -22.66
C ARG A 199 14.94 -0.86 -23.90
N PHE A 200 14.07 -0.07 -24.52
CA PHE A 200 13.42 -0.45 -25.77
C PHE A 200 14.30 -0.07 -26.97
N ARG A 201 15.16 -0.99 -27.41
CA ARG A 201 16.00 -0.79 -28.62
C ARG A 201 15.19 -0.46 -29.88
N LEU A 202 13.92 -0.87 -29.94
CA LEU A 202 13.04 -0.52 -31.06
C LEU A 202 12.67 0.97 -31.06
N LEU A 203 12.56 1.60 -29.89
CA LEU A 203 12.35 3.04 -29.78
C LEU A 203 13.61 3.79 -30.23
N ASP A 204 14.80 3.31 -29.82
CA ASP A 204 16.09 3.89 -30.22
C ASP A 204 16.27 3.90 -31.76
N LEU A 205 15.77 2.85 -32.44
CA LEU A 205 15.77 2.73 -33.90
C LEU A 205 14.74 3.65 -34.60
N ILE A 206 13.63 3.99 -33.93
CA ILE A 206 12.59 4.89 -34.47
C ILE A 206 12.94 6.36 -34.20
N THR A 207 13.62 6.65 -33.08
CA THR A 207 14.01 8.02 -32.70
C THR A 207 15.35 8.46 -33.29
N GLY A 208 16.05 7.61 -34.05
CA GLY A 208 17.28 7.98 -34.76
C GLY A 208 18.33 8.60 -33.85
N ALA A 209 18.58 8.00 -32.67
CA ALA A 209 19.63 8.46 -31.78
C ALA A 209 20.96 7.80 -32.18
N ASP A 210 21.54 8.26 -33.29
CA ASP A 210 22.98 8.19 -33.50
C ASP A 210 23.62 9.39 -32.78
N SER A 211 24.06 9.20 -31.53
CA SER A 211 25.30 9.76 -30.94
C SER A 211 25.57 9.20 -29.55
#